data_AF-A0A090W2Y6-F1
#
_entry.id   AF-A0A090W2Y6-F1
#
_cell.length_a   1.000
_cell.length_b   1.000
_cell.length_c   1.000
_cell.angle_alpha   90.00
_cell.angle_beta   90.00
_cell.angle_gamma   90.00
#
_symmetry.space_group_name_H-M   'P 1'
#
loop_
_entity.id
_entity.type
_entity.pdbx_description
1 polymer ?
#
loop_
_entity_poly.entity_id
_entity_poly.type
_entity_poly.pdbx_seq_one_letter_code
_entity_poly.pdbx_strand_id
1 'polypeptide(L)'
;MPMLVFGVVFSFQKKPSLKGLGNVLAGLGFFFLGIHYMKDGFEVFKQYIDLSQYAVQGYLGVLIYTGLGIIITTVLQSSSATLALILTALSAGQIEYENALALAIGANVGTTITAVLGAIGSNSAGKRLAMAHFIFNTITGLVAVALIFPLAKLVNYLSESLEIAPTNYVLKLALFHTIFNVLGVVIMLPFIKKLEHFLLRFFNKTEEAKDVHEPKYLNTAVLKFPGTAIIALIKESKYLYKNSIFEIVTHALNIHRSDVKSHEKIKNIIEKSVDDFHINVDELYYSKVKAIYGKIIQYASTAQSTLRLNKAQINMVTDIKIANRKMVEIIKHSSELNRNISKVLNSDNEYLKQEYDGYRKKIIKVLRVIYLFRTENDAKKYGSN
;
A
#
# COMPACT_ATOMS: atom_id res chain seq x y z
N MET A 1 -3.73 -30.59 19.11
CA MET A 1 -5.01 -31.21 18.70
C MET A 1 -6.26 -30.47 19.19
N PRO A 2 -6.41 -30.07 20.48
CA PRO A 2 -7.64 -29.40 20.94
C PRO A 2 -8.00 -28.13 20.15
N MET A 3 -6.99 -27.30 19.82
CA MET A 3 -7.21 -26.09 19.01
C MET A 3 -7.77 -26.37 17.61
N LEU A 4 -7.37 -27.47 16.96
CA LEU A 4 -7.92 -27.87 15.66
C LEU A 4 -9.38 -28.29 15.79
N VAL A 5 -9.68 -29.13 16.78
CA VAL A 5 -11.03 -29.64 17.03
C VAL A 5 -11.99 -28.48 17.32
N PHE A 6 -11.66 -27.63 18.30
CA PHE A 6 -12.48 -26.46 18.62
C PHE A 6 -12.50 -25.43 17.48
N GLY A 7 -11.40 -25.27 16.76
CA GLY A 7 -11.33 -24.39 15.60
C GLY A 7 -12.31 -24.78 14.50
N VAL A 8 -12.30 -26.06 14.11
CA VAL A 8 -13.23 -26.59 13.10
C VAL A 8 -14.67 -26.50 13.59
N VAL A 9 -14.96 -26.92 14.83
CA VAL A 9 -16.32 -26.87 15.41
C VAL A 9 -16.86 -25.44 15.47
N PHE A 10 -16.03 -24.47 15.87
CA PHE A 10 -16.43 -23.07 15.93
C PHE A 10 -16.53 -22.41 14.56
N SER A 11 -15.76 -22.86 13.56
CA SER A 11 -15.82 -22.34 12.19
C SER A 11 -17.17 -22.57 11.48
N PHE A 12 -17.94 -23.58 11.93
CA PHE A 12 -19.29 -23.87 11.45
C PHE A 12 -20.40 -23.09 12.17
N GLN A 13 -20.08 -22.31 13.19
CA GLN A 13 -21.09 -21.56 13.95
C GLN A 13 -21.66 -20.40 13.13
N LYS A 14 -22.97 -20.14 13.28
CA LYS A 14 -23.66 -19.04 12.59
C LYS A 14 -23.26 -17.65 13.13
N LYS A 15 -22.89 -17.57 14.42
CA LYS A 15 -22.51 -16.30 15.06
C LYS A 15 -21.13 -15.85 14.54
N PRO A 16 -21.01 -14.64 13.94
CA PRO A 16 -19.76 -14.20 13.30
C PRO A 16 -18.54 -14.19 14.22
N SER A 17 -18.72 -13.85 15.51
CA SER A 17 -17.62 -13.83 16.47
C SER A 17 -17.07 -15.23 16.77
N LEU A 18 -17.96 -16.22 16.94
CA LEU A 18 -17.57 -17.61 17.16
C LEU A 18 -16.95 -18.22 15.92
N LYS A 19 -17.52 -17.93 14.73
CA LYS A 19 -16.93 -18.33 13.45
C LYS A 19 -15.53 -17.75 13.25
N GLY A 20 -15.34 -16.47 13.58
CA GLY A 20 -14.04 -15.81 13.54
C GLY A 20 -13.03 -16.46 14.48
N LEU A 21 -13.44 -16.73 15.74
CA LEU A 21 -12.61 -17.43 16.71
C LEU A 21 -12.24 -18.84 16.23
N GLY A 22 -13.21 -19.57 15.66
CA GLY A 22 -12.99 -20.89 15.08
C GLY A 22 -11.96 -20.88 13.95
N ASN A 23 -12.08 -19.92 13.01
CA ASN A 23 -11.11 -19.76 11.94
C ASN A 23 -9.69 -19.46 12.47
N VAL A 24 -9.57 -18.65 13.52
CA VAL A 24 -8.29 -18.35 14.17
C VAL A 24 -7.70 -19.60 14.82
N LEU A 25 -8.49 -20.33 15.61
CA LEU A 25 -8.07 -21.56 16.27
C LEU A 25 -7.71 -22.67 15.28
N ALA A 26 -8.48 -22.81 14.19
CA ALA A 26 -8.19 -23.76 13.12
C ALA A 26 -6.89 -23.40 12.41
N GLY A 27 -6.68 -22.12 12.07
CA GLY A 27 -5.45 -21.63 11.47
C GLY A 27 -4.21 -21.87 12.35
N LEU A 28 -4.30 -21.52 13.64
CA LEU A 28 -3.24 -21.83 14.62
C LEU A 28 -3.01 -23.34 14.77
N GLY A 29 -4.10 -24.11 14.80
CA GLY A 29 -4.06 -25.55 14.91
C GLY A 29 -3.33 -26.21 13.73
N PHE A 30 -3.65 -25.80 12.50
CA PHE A 30 -2.97 -26.29 11.30
C PHE A 30 -1.52 -25.80 11.23
N PHE A 31 -1.24 -24.58 11.70
CA PHE A 31 0.12 -24.05 11.80
C PHE A 31 1.00 -24.90 12.73
N PHE A 32 0.54 -25.20 13.94
CA PHE A 32 1.27 -26.06 14.87
C PHE A 32 1.38 -27.51 14.38
N LEU A 33 0.36 -28.03 13.70
CA LEU A 33 0.43 -29.34 13.07
C LEU A 33 1.51 -29.39 11.98
N GLY A 34 1.59 -28.34 11.16
CA GLY A 34 2.65 -28.19 10.16
C GLY A 34 4.05 -28.16 10.80
N ILE A 35 4.23 -27.39 11.87
CA ILE A 35 5.49 -27.36 12.63
C ILE A 35 5.84 -28.74 13.19
N HIS A 36 4.85 -29.48 13.73
CA HIS A 36 5.07 -30.83 14.24
C HIS A 36 5.57 -31.77 13.14
N TYR A 37 4.91 -31.82 11.99
CA TYR A 37 5.37 -32.66 10.88
C TYR A 37 6.72 -32.24 10.31
N MET A 38 7.01 -30.93 10.26
CA MET A 38 8.34 -30.45 9.90
C MET A 38 9.38 -30.94 10.92
N LYS A 39 9.05 -30.95 12.22
CA LYS A 39 9.96 -31.42 13.28
C LYS A 39 10.25 -32.90 13.10
N ASP A 40 9.22 -33.72 12.94
CA ASP A 40 9.36 -35.16 12.71
C ASP A 40 10.19 -35.43 11.45
N GLY A 41 9.96 -34.66 10.37
CA GLY A 41 10.76 -34.73 9.15
C GLY A 41 12.23 -34.41 9.37
N PHE A 42 12.55 -33.38 10.16
CA PHE A 42 13.94 -33.04 10.52
C PHE A 42 14.59 -34.06 11.46
N GLU A 43 13.82 -34.68 12.36
CA GLU A 43 14.31 -35.76 13.23
C GLU A 43 14.66 -37.00 12.41
N VAL A 44 13.81 -37.39 11.45
CA VAL A 44 14.11 -38.48 10.50
C VAL A 44 15.31 -38.12 9.63
N PHE A 45 15.35 -36.89 9.08
CA PHE A 45 16.47 -36.43 8.26
C PHE A 45 17.80 -36.49 9.02
N LYS A 46 17.81 -36.19 10.33
CA LYS A 46 19.00 -36.28 11.19
C LYS A 46 19.64 -37.65 11.21
N GLN A 47 18.83 -38.70 11.08
CA GLN A 47 19.31 -40.08 11.08
C GLN A 47 20.16 -40.39 9.83
N TYR A 48 19.96 -39.64 8.75
CA TYR A 48 20.70 -39.79 7.50
C TYR A 48 21.80 -38.75 7.33
N ILE A 49 21.51 -37.49 7.65
CA ILE A 49 22.43 -36.35 7.53
C ILE A 49 22.28 -35.47 8.78
N ASP A 50 23.33 -35.42 9.59
CA ASP A 50 23.39 -34.51 10.73
C ASP A 50 24.04 -33.19 10.30
N LEU A 51 23.19 -32.19 10.00
CA LEU A 51 23.66 -30.87 9.56
C LEU A 51 24.48 -30.14 10.63
N SER A 52 24.33 -30.51 11.90
CA SER A 52 25.11 -29.92 12.99
C SER A 52 26.61 -30.25 12.88
N GLN A 53 26.97 -31.36 12.24
CA GLN A 53 28.38 -31.74 12.01
C GLN A 53 29.08 -30.84 10.99
N TYR A 54 28.31 -30.14 10.16
CA TYR A 54 28.82 -29.19 9.17
C TYR A 54 28.70 -27.74 9.66
N ALA A 55 28.43 -27.53 10.95
CA ALA A 55 28.32 -26.22 11.54
C ALA A 55 29.65 -25.47 11.45
N VAL A 56 29.64 -24.34 10.76
CA VAL A 56 30.78 -23.42 10.72
C VAL A 56 30.60 -22.43 11.86
N GLN A 57 31.64 -22.28 12.69
CA GLN A 57 31.61 -21.38 13.84
C GLN A 57 32.12 -19.97 13.49
N GLY A 58 31.94 -19.04 14.43
CA GLY A 58 32.45 -17.68 14.33
C GLY A 58 31.80 -16.87 13.19
N TYR A 59 32.43 -15.75 12.83
CA TYR A 59 31.88 -14.84 11.81
C TYR A 59 31.75 -15.47 10.42
N LEU A 60 32.56 -16.47 10.08
CA LEU A 60 32.41 -17.20 8.82
C LEU A 60 31.08 -17.97 8.78
N GLY A 61 30.75 -18.66 9.88
CA GLY A 61 29.45 -19.30 10.06
C GLY A 61 28.30 -18.32 9.93
N VAL A 62 28.39 -17.20 10.66
CA VAL A 62 27.39 -16.13 10.62
C VAL A 62 27.11 -15.68 9.18
N LEU A 63 28.15 -15.46 8.36
CA LEU A 63 27.98 -15.06 6.96
C LEU A 63 27.31 -16.14 6.12
N ILE A 64 27.74 -17.40 6.26
CA ILE A 64 27.17 -18.55 5.53
C ILE A 64 25.69 -18.71 5.87
N TYR A 65 25.34 -18.76 7.16
CA TYR A 65 23.98 -18.94 7.62
C TYR A 65 23.07 -17.74 7.32
N THR A 66 23.61 -16.51 7.34
CA THR A 66 22.89 -15.33 6.84
C THR A 66 22.59 -15.48 5.34
N GLY A 67 23.57 -15.92 4.54
CA GLY A 67 23.37 -16.20 3.12
C GLY A 67 22.31 -17.27 2.87
N LEU A 68 22.35 -18.38 3.61
CA LEU A 68 21.32 -19.43 3.55
C LEU A 68 19.93 -18.89 3.91
N GLY A 69 19.82 -18.03 4.93
CA GLY A 69 18.57 -17.39 5.31
C GLY A 69 17.98 -16.54 4.17
N ILE A 70 18.83 -15.76 3.47
CA ILE A 70 18.43 -14.99 2.30
C ILE A 70 17.87 -15.92 1.21
N ILE A 71 18.58 -17.01 0.89
CA ILE A 71 18.17 -17.98 -0.14
C ILE A 71 16.84 -18.63 0.22
N ILE A 72 16.72 -19.15 1.45
CA ILE A 72 15.51 -19.83 1.92
C ILE A 72 14.31 -18.88 1.86
N THR A 73 14.43 -17.64 2.34
CA THR A 73 13.32 -16.68 2.25
C THR A 73 13.03 -16.26 0.82
N THR A 74 14.03 -16.18 -0.04
CA THR A 74 13.82 -15.88 -1.46
C THR A 74 13.04 -16.99 -2.15
N VAL A 75 13.32 -18.26 -1.84
CA VAL A 75 12.59 -19.39 -2.41
C VAL A 75 11.18 -19.47 -1.84
N LEU A 76 11.03 -19.35 -0.51
CA LEU A 76 9.73 -19.47 0.15
C LEU A 76 8.84 -18.24 -0.01
N GLN A 77 9.41 -17.08 -0.36
CA GLN A 77 8.73 -15.79 -0.49
C GLN A 77 7.88 -15.40 0.75
N SER A 78 8.19 -15.97 1.92
CA SER A 78 7.43 -15.83 3.16
C SER A 78 8.37 -15.86 4.36
N SER A 79 8.56 -14.71 5.02
CA SER A 79 9.39 -14.62 6.23
C SER A 79 8.83 -15.45 7.38
N SER A 80 7.51 -15.51 7.53
CA SER A 80 6.86 -16.33 8.55
C SER A 80 7.10 -17.82 8.34
N ALA A 81 7.07 -18.29 7.07
CA ALA A 81 7.41 -19.67 6.76
C ALA A 81 8.89 -19.97 7.00
N THR A 82 9.79 -19.05 6.63
CA THR A 82 11.22 -19.23 6.89
C THR A 82 11.54 -19.28 8.38
N LEU A 83 10.98 -18.37 9.20
CA LEU A 83 11.18 -18.42 10.65
C LEU A 83 10.62 -19.70 11.27
N ALA A 84 9.45 -20.19 10.81
CA ALA A 84 8.91 -21.47 11.26
C ALA A 84 9.85 -22.65 10.93
N LEU A 85 10.48 -22.63 9.75
CA LEU A 85 11.49 -23.61 9.35
C LEU A 85 12.72 -23.56 10.25
N ILE A 86 13.27 -22.36 10.50
CA ILE A 86 14.44 -22.17 11.38
C ILE A 86 14.12 -22.64 12.81
N LEU A 87 12.98 -22.25 13.37
CA LEU A 87 12.55 -22.67 14.71
C LEU A 87 12.41 -24.18 14.80
N THR A 88 11.84 -24.80 13.78
CA THR A 88 11.68 -26.26 13.73
C THR A 88 13.03 -26.97 13.67
N ALA A 89 13.92 -26.54 12.77
CA ALA A 89 15.27 -27.11 12.64
C ALA A 89 16.08 -26.96 13.94
N LEU A 90 15.97 -25.80 14.61
CA LEU A 90 16.58 -25.57 15.91
C LEU A 90 16.00 -26.49 17.00
N SER A 91 14.68 -26.68 17.02
CA SER A 91 14.01 -27.57 17.97
C SER A 91 14.35 -29.06 17.78
N ALA A 92 14.67 -29.45 16.54
CA ALA A 92 15.15 -30.80 16.20
C ALA A 92 16.67 -30.95 16.40
N GLY A 93 17.37 -29.89 16.82
CA GLY A 93 18.82 -29.90 17.02
C GLY A 93 19.61 -30.09 15.72
N GLN A 94 19.08 -29.63 14.59
CA GLN A 94 19.74 -29.66 13.27
C GLN A 94 20.63 -28.43 13.04
N ILE A 95 20.34 -27.35 13.75
CA ILE A 95 21.13 -26.12 13.72
C ILE A 95 21.37 -25.67 15.16
N GLU A 96 22.54 -25.10 15.39
CA GLU A 96 22.87 -24.46 16.66
C GLU A 96 22.15 -23.12 16.79
N TYR A 97 21.98 -22.66 18.04
CA TYR A 97 21.29 -21.41 18.34
C TYR A 97 21.91 -20.22 17.61
N GLU A 98 23.24 -20.13 17.56
CA GLU A 98 23.98 -19.05 16.90
C GLU A 98 23.71 -19.01 15.39
N ASN A 99 23.65 -20.20 14.76
CA ASN A 99 23.32 -20.35 13.35
C ASN A 99 21.88 -19.94 13.06
N ALA A 100 20.95 -20.22 13.99
CA ALA A 100 19.56 -19.79 13.89
C ALA A 100 19.40 -18.26 13.95
N LEU A 101 20.21 -17.56 14.76
CA LEU A 101 20.23 -16.09 14.79
C LEU A 101 20.67 -15.52 13.44
N ALA A 102 21.74 -16.06 12.86
CA ALA A 102 22.24 -15.66 11.55
C ALA A 102 21.23 -15.93 10.43
N LEU A 103 20.60 -17.12 10.42
CA LEU A 103 19.51 -17.46 9.50
C LEU A 103 18.35 -16.48 9.61
N ALA A 104 17.98 -16.05 10.82
CA ALA A 104 16.91 -15.09 11.04
C ALA A 104 17.24 -13.68 10.51
N ILE A 105 18.50 -13.23 10.63
CA ILE A 105 18.95 -11.97 9.98
C ILE A 105 18.84 -12.11 8.46
N GLY A 106 19.35 -13.22 7.91
CA GLY A 106 19.31 -13.53 6.49
C GLY A 106 17.89 -13.56 5.94
N ALA A 107 16.98 -14.19 6.66
CA ALA A 107 15.56 -14.26 6.29
C ALA A 107 14.95 -12.86 6.16
N ASN A 108 15.24 -11.96 7.08
CA ASN A 108 14.75 -10.58 7.00
C ASN A 108 15.30 -9.84 5.77
N VAL A 109 16.59 -9.99 5.47
CA VAL A 109 17.19 -9.42 4.25
C VAL A 109 16.57 -10.04 2.98
N GLY A 110 16.31 -11.35 2.97
CA GLY A 110 15.71 -12.06 1.85
C GLY A 110 14.31 -11.55 1.46
N THR A 111 13.51 -11.06 2.43
CA THR A 111 12.20 -10.46 2.15
C THR A 111 12.23 -9.26 1.19
N THR A 112 13.40 -8.61 1.08
CA THR A 112 13.57 -7.46 0.18
C THR A 112 13.48 -7.86 -1.29
N ILE A 113 13.86 -9.09 -1.63
CA ILE A 113 13.83 -9.59 -3.01
C ILE A 113 12.38 -9.65 -3.51
N THR A 114 11.44 -10.11 -2.69
CA THR A 114 10.01 -10.06 -2.99
C THR A 114 9.50 -8.64 -3.24
N ALA A 115 10.02 -7.65 -2.50
CA ALA A 115 9.65 -6.26 -2.69
C ALA A 115 10.21 -5.68 -4.00
N VAL A 116 11.45 -6.02 -4.34
CA VAL A 116 12.10 -5.62 -5.59
C VAL A 116 11.40 -6.26 -6.80
N LEU A 117 11.15 -7.57 -6.77
CA LEU A 117 10.42 -8.28 -7.82
C LEU A 117 9.01 -7.69 -8.02
N GLY A 118 8.30 -7.40 -6.92
CA GLY A 118 6.97 -6.78 -6.98
C GLY A 118 6.97 -5.33 -7.48
N ALA A 119 8.13 -4.66 -7.50
CA ALA A 119 8.27 -3.31 -8.06
C ALA A 119 8.63 -3.30 -9.55
N ILE A 120 8.95 -4.46 -10.14
CA ILE A 120 9.14 -4.62 -11.60
C ILE A 120 7.77 -4.35 -12.25
N GLY A 121 7.66 -3.24 -12.99
CA GLY A 121 6.40 -2.76 -13.57
C GLY A 121 5.60 -1.78 -12.71
N SER A 122 6.14 -1.32 -11.57
CA SER A 122 5.54 -0.24 -10.77
C SER A 122 6.01 1.15 -11.22
N ASN A 123 5.22 2.18 -10.91
CA ASN A 123 5.61 3.58 -11.11
C ASN A 123 6.77 4.00 -10.19
N SER A 124 7.30 5.22 -10.38
CA SER A 124 8.45 5.73 -9.59
C SER A 124 8.22 5.68 -8.09
N ALA A 125 6.97 5.83 -7.61
CA ALA A 125 6.66 5.70 -6.19
C ALA A 125 6.83 4.26 -5.67
N GLY A 126 6.49 3.25 -6.47
CA GLY A 126 6.71 1.86 -6.13
C GLY A 126 8.14 1.41 -6.13
N LYS A 127 8.90 1.85 -7.15
CA LYS A 127 10.35 1.65 -7.19
C LYS A 127 11.03 2.27 -5.96
N ARG A 128 10.63 3.48 -5.55
CA ARG A 128 11.13 4.13 -4.32
C ARG A 128 10.82 3.31 -3.07
N LEU A 129 9.59 2.81 -2.91
CA LEU A 129 9.22 2.01 -1.74
C LEU A 129 10.01 0.70 -1.66
N ALA A 130 10.15 -0.01 -2.77
CA ALA A 130 10.93 -1.25 -2.81
C ALA A 130 12.41 -1.01 -2.53
N MET A 131 13.00 0.04 -3.10
CA MET A 131 14.39 0.40 -2.83
C MET A 131 14.60 0.87 -1.39
N ALA A 132 13.66 1.63 -0.81
CA ALA A 132 13.69 1.98 0.61
C ALA A 132 13.71 0.73 1.49
N HIS A 133 12.84 -0.23 1.19
CA HIS A 133 12.76 -1.49 1.92
C HIS A 133 14.05 -2.32 1.76
N PHE A 134 14.62 -2.39 0.56
CA PHE A 134 15.91 -3.04 0.31
C PHE A 134 17.02 -2.40 1.15
N ILE A 135 17.23 -1.08 1.02
CA ILE A 135 18.28 -0.36 1.75
C ILE A 135 18.11 -0.52 3.27
N PHE A 136 16.88 -0.34 3.79
CA PHE A 136 16.59 -0.46 5.22
C PHE A 136 17.02 -1.82 5.78
N ASN A 137 16.59 -2.91 5.13
CA ASN A 137 16.85 -4.26 5.62
C ASN A 137 18.30 -4.68 5.38
N THR A 138 18.93 -4.28 4.27
CA THR A 138 20.35 -4.56 4.02
C THR A 138 21.24 -3.87 5.05
N ILE A 139 21.02 -2.57 5.34
CA ILE A 139 21.79 -1.85 6.36
C ILE A 139 21.56 -2.49 7.74
N THR A 140 20.30 -2.72 8.11
CA THR A 140 19.96 -3.35 9.39
C THR A 140 20.59 -4.73 9.52
N GLY A 141 20.54 -5.55 8.45
CA GLY A 141 21.13 -6.88 8.41
C GLY A 141 22.65 -6.85 8.55
N LEU A 142 23.35 -5.96 7.84
CA LEU A 142 24.80 -5.80 7.95
C LEU A 142 25.23 -5.40 9.37
N VAL A 143 24.53 -4.43 9.98
CA VAL A 143 24.80 -4.02 11.36
C VAL A 143 24.52 -5.15 12.34
N ALA A 144 23.42 -5.89 12.16
CA ALA A 144 23.07 -7.01 13.01
C ALA A 144 24.08 -8.17 12.90
N VAL A 145 24.59 -8.46 11.69
CA VAL A 145 25.67 -9.44 11.48
C VAL A 145 26.92 -9.00 12.23
N ALA A 146 27.33 -7.73 12.12
CA ALA A 146 28.50 -7.22 12.82
C ALA A 146 28.35 -7.32 14.36
N LEU A 147 27.13 -7.02 14.86
CA LEU A 147 26.80 -6.99 16.28
C LEU A 147 26.19 -8.30 16.81
N ILE A 148 26.27 -9.40 16.08
CA ILE A 148 25.50 -10.61 16.41
C ILE A 148 25.84 -11.18 17.79
N PHE A 149 27.13 -11.19 18.19
CA PHE A 149 27.53 -11.69 19.51
C PHE A 149 27.06 -10.77 20.66
N PRO A 150 27.24 -9.43 20.59
CA PRO A 150 26.59 -8.51 21.53
C PRO A 150 25.07 -8.68 21.60
N LEU A 151 24.40 -8.85 20.46
CA LEU A 151 22.96 -9.03 20.41
C LEU A 151 22.53 -10.35 21.04
N ALA A 152 23.26 -11.44 20.83
CA ALA A 152 23.00 -12.72 21.48
C ALA A 152 23.15 -12.63 23.00
N LYS A 153 24.15 -11.90 23.50
CA LYS A 153 24.31 -11.62 24.94
C LYS A 153 23.13 -10.81 25.49
N LEU A 154 22.71 -9.77 24.77
CA LEU A 154 21.54 -8.97 25.14
C LEU A 154 20.26 -9.82 25.21
N VAL A 155 20.07 -10.74 24.25
CA VAL A 155 18.95 -11.68 24.28
C VAL A 155 19.01 -12.56 25.52
N ASN A 156 20.16 -13.14 25.85
CA ASN A 156 20.30 -13.97 27.05
C ASN A 156 19.95 -13.20 28.34
N TYR A 157 20.47 -11.98 28.48
CA TYR A 157 20.17 -11.10 29.62
C TYR A 157 18.67 -10.78 29.74
N LEU A 158 18.04 -10.39 28.62
CA LEU A 158 16.61 -10.09 28.61
C LEU A 158 15.76 -11.35 28.80
N SER A 159 16.23 -12.51 28.34
CA SER A 159 15.54 -13.78 28.52
C SER A 159 15.50 -14.20 29.99
N GLU A 160 16.61 -14.05 30.72
CA GLU A 160 16.65 -14.26 32.17
C GLU A 160 15.69 -13.32 32.90
N SER A 161 15.66 -12.05 32.50
CA SER A 161 14.75 -11.05 33.07
C SER A 161 13.26 -11.36 32.83
N LEU A 162 12.96 -12.11 31.77
CA LEU A 162 11.61 -12.55 31.40
C LEU A 162 11.28 -13.98 31.87
N GLU A 163 12.14 -14.58 32.71
CA GLU A 163 11.99 -15.95 33.21
C GLU A 163 11.91 -17.01 32.09
N ILE A 164 12.53 -16.73 30.93
CA ILE A 164 12.61 -17.69 29.83
C ILE A 164 13.70 -18.72 30.15
N ALA A 165 13.31 -20.00 30.20
CA ALA A 165 14.23 -21.10 30.49
C ALA A 165 15.49 -21.06 29.59
N PRO A 166 16.70 -21.34 30.14
CA PRO A 166 17.96 -21.22 29.39
C PRO A 166 18.01 -22.05 28.11
N THR A 167 17.33 -23.20 28.12
CA THR A 167 17.24 -24.17 27.01
C THR A 167 16.13 -23.86 26.01
N ASN A 168 15.28 -22.86 26.28
CA ASN A 168 14.19 -22.49 25.38
C ASN A 168 14.69 -21.57 24.26
N TYR A 169 15.51 -22.13 23.37
CA TYR A 169 16.11 -21.41 22.24
C TYR A 169 15.07 -20.88 21.25
N VAL A 170 13.88 -21.48 21.20
CA VAL A 170 12.74 -21.03 20.37
C VAL A 170 12.27 -19.65 20.83
N LEU A 171 11.98 -19.47 22.13
CA LEU A 171 11.58 -18.16 22.67
C LEU A 171 12.73 -17.15 22.59
N LYS A 172 13.97 -17.58 22.85
CA LYS A 172 15.14 -16.71 22.70
C LYS A 172 15.32 -16.22 21.26
N LEU A 173 15.08 -17.06 20.25
CA LEU A 173 15.15 -16.66 18.84
C LEU A 173 14.02 -15.67 18.49
N ALA A 174 12.80 -15.86 19.01
CA ALA A 174 11.71 -14.92 18.82
C ALA A 174 12.01 -13.54 19.47
N LEU A 175 12.62 -13.54 20.65
CA LEU A 175 13.07 -12.31 21.32
C LEU A 175 14.18 -11.62 20.52
N PHE A 176 15.17 -12.37 20.02
CA PHE A 176 16.19 -11.84 19.13
C PHE A 176 15.58 -11.17 17.90
N HIS A 177 14.62 -11.82 17.24
CA HIS A 177 13.96 -11.25 16.06
C HIS A 177 13.26 -9.93 16.37
N THR A 178 12.67 -9.80 17.56
CA THR A 178 12.05 -8.55 18.03
C THR A 178 13.10 -7.45 18.25
N ILE A 179 14.17 -7.75 18.99
CA ILE A 179 15.27 -6.81 19.26
C ILE A 179 15.92 -6.34 17.96
N PHE A 180 16.18 -7.26 17.03
CA PHE A 180 16.72 -6.99 15.72
C PHE A 180 15.86 -6.01 14.91
N ASN A 181 14.55 -6.21 14.88
CA ASN A 181 13.63 -5.30 14.18
C ASN A 181 13.59 -3.91 14.83
N VAL A 182 13.61 -3.84 16.16
CA VAL A 182 13.69 -2.56 16.89
C VAL A 182 14.99 -1.84 16.62
N LEU A 183 16.12 -2.56 16.63
CA LEU A 183 17.44 -2.02 16.29
C LEU A 183 17.43 -1.41 14.89
N GLY A 184 16.84 -2.08 13.90
CA GLY A 184 16.71 -1.55 12.54
C GLY A 184 15.96 -0.22 12.49
N VAL A 185 14.83 -0.11 13.21
CA VAL A 185 14.09 1.14 13.31
C VAL A 185 14.95 2.23 13.95
N VAL A 186 15.58 1.95 15.09
CA VAL A 186 16.43 2.92 15.80
C VAL A 186 17.59 3.42 14.93
N ILE A 187 18.26 2.52 14.20
CA ILE A 187 19.35 2.86 13.30
C ILE A 187 18.84 3.72 12.15
N MET A 188 17.74 3.33 11.51
CA MET A 188 17.30 3.95 10.26
C MET A 188 16.53 5.25 10.46
N LEU A 189 15.84 5.42 11.60
CA LEU A 189 15.02 6.59 11.91
C LEU A 189 15.73 7.94 11.69
N PRO A 190 16.96 8.18 12.17
CA PRO A 190 17.69 9.43 11.89
C PRO A 190 18.05 9.63 10.41
N PHE A 191 18.12 8.56 9.61
CA PHE A 191 18.47 8.62 8.20
C PHE A 191 17.27 8.61 7.26
N ILE A 192 16.03 8.48 7.75
CA ILE A 192 14.82 8.43 6.90
C ILE A 192 14.75 9.62 5.94
N LYS A 193 15.01 10.84 6.41
CA LYS A 193 15.00 12.04 5.56
C LYS A 193 16.09 11.97 4.48
N LYS A 194 17.30 11.54 4.82
CA LYS A 194 18.41 11.40 3.86
C LYS A 194 18.09 10.34 2.80
N LEU A 195 17.55 9.20 3.24
CA LEU A 195 17.09 8.14 2.36
C LEU A 195 15.99 8.63 1.42
N GLU A 196 15.01 9.38 1.93
CA GLU A 196 13.95 9.99 1.11
C GLU A 196 14.54 10.89 0.02
N HIS A 197 15.44 11.82 0.37
CA HIS A 197 16.08 12.71 -0.60
C HIS A 197 16.90 11.94 -1.64
N PHE A 198 17.64 10.92 -1.20
CA PHE A 198 18.37 10.02 -2.10
C PHE A 198 17.44 9.30 -3.08
N LEU A 199 16.35 8.72 -2.59
CA LEU A 199 15.37 8.00 -3.41
C LEU A 199 14.62 8.92 -4.36
N LEU A 200 14.30 10.14 -3.92
CA LEU A 200 13.72 11.16 -4.79
C LEU A 200 14.70 11.54 -5.90
N ARG A 201 16.00 11.66 -5.62
CA ARG A 201 17.03 11.95 -6.62
C ARG A 201 17.27 10.79 -7.60
N PHE A 202 17.29 9.55 -7.10
CA PHE A 202 17.60 8.37 -7.91
C PHE A 202 16.42 7.92 -8.78
N PHE A 203 15.20 8.03 -8.25
CA PHE A 203 13.96 7.80 -9.00
C PHE A 203 13.29 9.13 -9.37
N ASN A 204 14.11 10.13 -9.71
CA ASN A 204 13.63 11.44 -10.14
C ASN A 204 13.32 11.41 -11.63
N LYS A 205 12.06 11.08 -11.88
CA LYS A 205 11.23 11.65 -12.93
C LYS A 205 9.84 11.07 -12.62
N THR A 206 8.87 11.95 -12.40
CA THR A 206 7.69 11.83 -13.25
C THR A 206 8.28 11.61 -14.63
N GLU A 207 8.23 10.37 -15.14
CA GLU A 207 8.15 10.25 -16.59
C GLU A 207 7.15 11.34 -16.97
N GLU A 208 7.64 12.38 -17.65
CA GLU A 208 6.76 13.35 -18.29
C GLU A 208 5.75 12.47 -18.97
N ALA A 209 4.50 12.58 -18.52
CA ALA A 209 3.42 11.65 -18.77
C ALA A 209 3.55 11.14 -20.21
N LYS A 210 4.20 9.97 -20.39
CA LYS A 210 4.43 9.45 -21.74
C LYS A 210 3.12 9.04 -22.37
N ASP A 211 2.07 8.96 -21.55
CA ASP A 211 0.72 9.36 -21.90
C ASP A 211 0.01 9.80 -20.61
N VAL A 212 -1.04 10.61 -20.71
CA VAL A 212 -1.92 11.03 -19.59
C VAL A 212 -2.71 9.84 -18.97
N HIS A 213 -2.32 8.60 -19.30
CA HIS A 213 -3.06 7.38 -19.04
C HIS A 213 -2.61 6.60 -17.78
N GLU A 214 -1.51 6.97 -17.13
CA GLU A 214 -1.01 6.23 -15.96
C GLU A 214 -1.36 6.86 -14.60
N PRO A 215 -1.73 6.05 -13.59
CA PRO A 215 -2.00 6.55 -12.25
C PRO A 215 -0.73 7.03 -11.55
N LYS A 216 -0.82 8.18 -10.87
CA LYS A 216 0.32 8.85 -10.23
C LYS A 216 0.67 8.30 -8.85
N TYR A 217 -0.33 7.87 -8.10
CA TYR A 217 -0.25 7.46 -6.70
C TYR A 217 -0.62 5.99 -6.49
N LEU A 218 -1.40 5.39 -7.39
CA LEU A 218 -1.71 3.96 -7.30
C LEU A 218 -0.48 3.13 -7.64
N ASN A 219 -0.15 2.21 -6.75
CA ASN A 219 0.99 1.32 -6.93
C ASN A 219 0.76 -0.01 -6.20
N THR A 220 1.02 -1.10 -6.88
CA THR A 220 0.87 -2.47 -6.38
C THR A 220 1.76 -2.76 -5.16
N ALA A 221 2.94 -2.15 -5.04
CA ALA A 221 3.78 -2.36 -3.86
C ALA A 221 3.14 -1.79 -2.57
N VAL A 222 2.26 -0.79 -2.71
CA VAL A 222 1.52 -0.16 -1.60
C VAL A 222 0.29 -1.00 -1.19
N LEU A 223 -0.19 -1.91 -2.06
CA LEU A 223 -1.33 -2.79 -1.75
C LEU A 223 -1.06 -3.79 -0.62
N LYS A 224 0.14 -3.83 -0.06
CA LYS A 224 0.46 -4.65 1.13
C LYS A 224 0.05 -3.96 2.44
N PHE A 225 -0.22 -2.66 2.41
CA PHE A 225 -0.45 -1.85 3.61
C PHE A 225 -1.82 -1.13 3.53
N PRO A 226 -2.83 -1.54 4.33
CA PRO A 226 -4.19 -1.00 4.30
C PRO A 226 -4.29 0.53 4.31
N GLY A 227 -3.68 1.18 5.30
CA GLY A 227 -3.75 2.64 5.45
C GLY A 227 -3.14 3.37 4.24
N THR A 228 -1.97 2.91 3.79
CA THR A 228 -1.26 3.52 2.67
C THR A 228 -2.00 3.33 1.36
N ALA A 229 -2.62 2.16 1.14
CA ALA A 229 -3.43 1.89 -0.05
C ALA A 229 -4.66 2.81 -0.13
N ILE A 230 -5.34 3.05 0.99
CA ILE A 230 -6.49 3.96 1.05
C ILE A 230 -6.05 5.41 0.80
N ILE A 231 -4.93 5.84 1.38
CA ILE A 231 -4.37 7.18 1.12
C ILE A 231 -4.01 7.34 -0.36
N ALA A 232 -3.44 6.31 -1.00
CA ALA A 232 -3.14 6.32 -2.42
C ALA A 232 -4.41 6.49 -3.27
N LEU A 233 -5.48 5.76 -2.95
CA LEU A 233 -6.79 5.90 -3.60
C LEU A 233 -7.37 7.31 -3.47
N ILE A 234 -7.30 7.91 -2.28
CA ILE A 234 -7.76 9.28 -2.05
C ILE A 234 -6.94 10.28 -2.90
N LYS A 235 -5.60 10.14 -2.89
CA LYS A 235 -4.71 11.01 -3.65
C LYS A 235 -4.94 10.90 -5.15
N GLU A 236 -5.12 9.69 -5.68
CA GLU A 236 -5.43 9.47 -7.10
C GLU A 236 -6.79 10.07 -7.47
N SER A 237 -7.81 9.85 -6.64
CA SER A 237 -9.16 10.40 -6.89
C SER A 237 -9.16 11.93 -6.92
N LYS A 238 -8.45 12.56 -5.96
CA LYS A 238 -8.27 14.02 -5.94
C LYS A 238 -7.46 14.52 -7.14
N TYR A 239 -6.48 13.75 -7.60
CA TYR A 239 -5.68 14.06 -8.77
C TYR A 239 -6.50 13.99 -10.07
N LEU A 240 -7.30 12.94 -10.25
CA LEU A 240 -8.22 12.79 -11.37
C LEU A 240 -9.22 13.95 -11.40
N TYR A 241 -9.82 14.29 -10.25
CA TYR A 241 -10.72 15.44 -10.15
C TYR A 241 -10.05 16.74 -10.56
N LYS A 242 -8.88 17.04 -9.97
CA LYS A 242 -8.18 18.33 -10.14
C LYS A 242 -7.76 18.57 -11.60
N ASN A 243 -7.24 17.55 -12.26
CA ASN A 243 -6.57 17.71 -13.55
C ASN A 243 -7.48 17.37 -14.74
N SER A 244 -8.38 16.40 -14.60
CA SER A 244 -9.23 15.95 -15.70
C SER A 244 -10.67 16.40 -15.51
N ILE A 245 -11.34 16.01 -14.41
CA ILE A 245 -12.78 16.26 -14.24
C ILE A 245 -13.09 17.76 -14.22
N PHE A 246 -12.36 18.53 -13.40
CA PHE A 246 -12.58 19.97 -13.29
C PHE A 246 -12.38 20.67 -14.65
N GLU A 247 -11.36 20.28 -15.41
CA GLU A 247 -11.11 20.84 -16.75
C GLU A 247 -12.25 20.54 -17.72
N ILE A 248 -12.61 19.25 -17.86
CA ILE A 248 -13.63 18.79 -18.79
C ILE A 248 -14.96 19.49 -18.50
N VAL A 249 -15.38 19.56 -17.23
CA VAL A 249 -16.64 20.20 -16.86
C VAL A 249 -16.60 21.70 -17.14
N THR A 250 -15.51 22.41 -16.83
CA THR A 250 -15.42 23.85 -17.13
C THR A 250 -15.46 24.14 -18.63
N HIS A 251 -14.73 23.35 -19.44
CA HIS A 251 -14.71 23.54 -20.88
C HIS A 251 -16.02 23.10 -21.54
N ALA A 252 -16.72 22.09 -20.98
CA ALA A 252 -18.07 21.72 -21.43
C ALA A 252 -19.08 22.86 -21.26
N LEU A 253 -18.84 23.78 -20.33
CA LEU A 253 -19.63 25.00 -20.15
C LEU A 253 -19.13 26.18 -20.99
N ASN A 254 -18.10 26.00 -21.82
CA ASN A 254 -17.38 27.05 -22.55
C ASN A 254 -16.83 28.12 -21.60
N ILE A 255 -16.15 27.71 -20.53
CA ILE A 255 -15.58 28.61 -19.52
C ILE A 255 -14.17 28.18 -19.16
N HIS A 256 -13.25 29.13 -19.06
CA HIS A 256 -11.88 28.82 -18.66
C HIS A 256 -11.77 28.46 -17.17
N ARG A 257 -10.91 27.50 -16.87
CA ARG A 257 -10.61 27.08 -15.49
C ARG A 257 -10.15 28.23 -14.59
N SER A 258 -9.41 29.19 -15.14
CA SER A 258 -8.92 30.36 -14.42
C SER A 258 -10.06 31.24 -13.90
N ASP A 259 -11.12 31.40 -14.69
CA ASP A 259 -12.27 32.23 -14.32
C ASP A 259 -13.08 31.60 -13.18
N VAL A 260 -13.30 30.29 -13.24
CA VAL A 260 -13.99 29.58 -12.14
C VAL A 260 -13.20 29.70 -10.84
N LYS A 261 -11.86 29.74 -10.90
CA LYS A 261 -10.97 29.87 -9.74
C LYS A 261 -10.77 31.32 -9.28
N SER A 262 -11.16 32.31 -10.07
CA SER A 262 -10.97 33.73 -9.73
C SER A 262 -12.00 34.21 -8.71
N HIS A 263 -11.77 35.41 -8.17
CA HIS A 263 -12.74 36.12 -7.33
C HIS A 263 -13.75 36.94 -8.15
N GLU A 264 -13.69 36.87 -9.48
CA GLU A 264 -14.59 37.62 -10.35
C GLU A 264 -16.05 37.17 -10.16
N LYS A 265 -16.98 38.12 -10.18
CA LYS A 265 -18.41 37.83 -10.05
C LYS A 265 -18.84 36.86 -11.14
N ILE A 266 -19.57 35.81 -10.78
CA ILE A 266 -20.01 34.76 -11.71
C ILE A 266 -20.79 35.36 -12.89
N LYS A 267 -21.58 36.43 -12.66
CA LYS A 267 -22.29 37.16 -13.71
C LYS A 267 -21.33 37.64 -14.81
N ASN A 268 -20.24 38.31 -14.44
CA ASN A 268 -19.25 38.84 -15.38
C ASN A 268 -18.53 37.72 -16.15
N ILE A 269 -18.26 36.59 -15.48
CA ILE A 269 -17.65 35.43 -16.14
C ILE A 269 -18.54 34.90 -17.26
N ILE A 270 -19.85 34.82 -17.02
CA ILE A 270 -20.79 34.37 -18.05
C ILE A 270 -20.83 35.35 -19.21
N GLU A 271 -20.92 36.65 -18.91
CA GLU A 271 -21.00 37.71 -19.92
C GLU A 271 -19.78 37.75 -20.85
N LYS A 272 -18.57 37.45 -20.34
CA LYS A 272 -17.37 37.37 -21.17
C LYS A 272 -17.17 36.00 -21.84
N SER A 273 -17.83 34.95 -21.37
CA SER A 273 -17.65 33.58 -21.86
C SER A 273 -18.64 33.27 -22.99
N VAL A 274 -18.48 33.95 -24.12
CA VAL A 274 -19.37 33.84 -25.29
C VAL A 274 -18.83 32.91 -26.39
N ASP A 275 -17.54 32.61 -26.36
CA ASP A 275 -16.89 31.79 -27.37
C ASP A 275 -17.19 30.30 -27.18
N ASP A 276 -17.45 29.59 -28.28
CA ASP A 276 -17.53 28.13 -28.26
C ASP A 276 -16.12 27.53 -28.33
N PHE A 277 -15.78 26.70 -27.34
CA PHE A 277 -14.45 26.07 -27.30
C PHE A 277 -14.35 24.89 -28.27
N HIS A 278 -15.45 24.47 -28.90
CA HIS A 278 -15.49 23.37 -29.88
C HIS A 278 -14.85 22.07 -29.35
N ILE A 279 -15.05 21.78 -28.06
CA ILE A 279 -14.45 20.59 -27.43
C ILE A 279 -15.27 19.33 -27.69
N ASN A 280 -14.57 18.19 -27.82
CA ASN A 280 -15.20 16.88 -27.76
C ASN A 280 -15.05 16.29 -26.36
N VAL A 281 -16.12 16.37 -25.55
CA VAL A 281 -16.13 15.86 -24.17
C VAL A 281 -15.86 14.36 -24.11
N ASP A 282 -16.37 13.59 -25.08
CA ASP A 282 -16.20 12.14 -25.11
C ASP A 282 -14.73 11.78 -25.38
N GLU A 283 -14.07 12.48 -26.31
CA GLU A 283 -12.64 12.33 -26.57
C GLU A 283 -11.78 12.68 -25.34
N LEU A 284 -12.11 13.75 -24.62
CA LEU A 284 -11.45 14.12 -23.38
C LEU A 284 -11.65 13.07 -22.27
N TYR A 285 -12.82 12.43 -22.21
CA TYR A 285 -13.05 11.31 -21.29
C TYR A 285 -12.15 10.11 -21.61
N TYR A 286 -12.09 9.69 -22.88
CA TYR A 286 -11.27 8.56 -23.29
C TYR A 286 -9.77 8.84 -23.08
N SER A 287 -9.32 10.06 -23.38
CA SER A 287 -7.91 10.44 -23.26
C SER A 287 -7.47 10.74 -21.82
N LYS A 288 -8.30 11.35 -20.97
CA LYS A 288 -7.85 11.85 -19.65
C LYS A 288 -8.45 11.15 -18.43
N VAL A 289 -9.49 10.33 -18.60
CA VAL A 289 -10.29 9.82 -17.47
C VAL A 289 -10.42 8.31 -17.46
N LYS A 290 -10.79 7.68 -18.59
CA LYS A 290 -11.18 6.26 -18.64
C LYS A 290 -10.13 5.33 -18.03
N ALA A 291 -8.86 5.50 -18.40
CA ALA A 291 -7.76 4.66 -17.92
C ALA A 291 -7.55 4.80 -16.40
N ILE A 292 -7.41 6.03 -15.90
CA ILE A 292 -7.17 6.31 -14.47
C ILE A 292 -8.36 5.85 -13.63
N TYR A 293 -9.58 6.16 -14.05
CA TYR A 293 -10.80 5.68 -13.38
C TYR A 293 -10.82 4.14 -13.28
N GLY A 294 -10.55 3.44 -14.38
CA GLY A 294 -10.46 1.98 -14.40
C GLY A 294 -9.43 1.44 -13.40
N LYS A 295 -8.24 2.06 -13.34
CA LYS A 295 -7.19 1.69 -12.38
C LYS A 295 -7.61 1.96 -10.92
N ILE A 296 -8.32 3.05 -10.63
CA ILE A 296 -8.86 3.33 -9.29
C ILE A 296 -9.85 2.22 -8.88
N ILE A 297 -10.79 1.86 -9.75
CA ILE A 297 -11.80 0.83 -9.44
C ILE A 297 -11.15 -0.54 -9.25
N GLN A 298 -10.19 -0.89 -10.11
CA GLN A 298 -9.42 -2.13 -9.99
C GLN A 298 -8.66 -2.17 -8.66
N TYR A 299 -7.88 -1.12 -8.37
CA TYR A 299 -7.06 -1.02 -7.16
C TYR A 299 -7.91 -1.07 -5.88
N ALA A 300 -9.04 -0.35 -5.84
CA ALA A 300 -9.97 -0.35 -4.73
C ALA A 300 -10.58 -1.73 -4.49
N SER A 301 -10.95 -2.43 -5.57
CA SER A 301 -11.54 -3.76 -5.49
C SER A 301 -10.50 -4.80 -5.05
N THR A 302 -9.26 -4.72 -5.55
CA THR A 302 -8.14 -5.55 -5.08
C THR A 302 -7.83 -5.29 -3.61
N ALA A 303 -7.80 -4.02 -3.17
CA ALA A 303 -7.59 -3.69 -1.77
C ALA A 303 -8.68 -4.31 -0.88
N GLN A 304 -9.96 -4.26 -1.29
CA GLN A 304 -11.06 -4.87 -0.53
C GLN A 304 -10.99 -6.41 -0.49
N SER A 305 -10.52 -7.06 -1.56
CA SER A 305 -10.48 -8.52 -1.63
C SER A 305 -9.24 -9.13 -1.00
N THR A 306 -8.10 -8.43 -1.04
CA THR A 306 -6.80 -8.97 -0.60
C THR A 306 -6.38 -8.49 0.78
N LEU A 307 -6.78 -7.30 1.20
CA LEU A 307 -6.39 -6.73 2.49
C LEU A 307 -7.44 -7.01 3.56
N ARG A 308 -6.95 -7.27 4.78
CA ARG A 308 -7.80 -7.26 5.98
C ARG A 308 -8.09 -5.82 6.37
N LEU A 309 -9.22 -5.31 5.91
CA LEU A 309 -9.71 -3.97 6.23
C LEU A 309 -10.70 -4.01 7.40
N ASN A 310 -10.63 -3.03 8.30
CA ASN A 310 -11.67 -2.83 9.30
C ASN A 310 -12.93 -2.19 8.66
N LYS A 311 -14.06 -2.16 9.39
CA LYS A 311 -15.33 -1.62 8.86
C LYS A 311 -15.22 -0.18 8.35
N ALA A 312 -14.50 0.68 9.07
CA ALA A 312 -14.30 2.08 8.65
C ALA A 312 -13.51 2.18 7.35
N GLN A 313 -12.45 1.37 7.21
CA GLN A 313 -11.64 1.30 6.00
C GLN A 313 -12.43 0.76 4.79
N ILE A 314 -13.27 -0.26 4.99
CA ILE A 314 -14.15 -0.79 3.93
C ILE A 314 -15.11 0.30 3.44
N ASN A 315 -15.74 1.02 4.37
CA ASN A 315 -16.62 2.13 4.03
C ASN A 315 -15.87 3.22 3.26
N MET A 316 -14.67 3.60 3.72
CA MET A 316 -13.87 4.62 3.04
C MET A 316 -13.51 4.22 1.60
N VAL A 317 -13.13 2.96 1.35
CA VAL A 317 -12.87 2.48 -0.01
C VAL A 317 -14.14 2.49 -0.87
N THR A 318 -15.28 2.11 -0.29
CA THR A 318 -16.59 2.17 -0.97
C THR A 318 -16.97 3.61 -1.34
N ASP A 319 -16.82 4.56 -0.42
CA ASP A 319 -17.10 5.98 -0.66
C ASP A 319 -16.22 6.54 -1.78
N ILE A 320 -14.94 6.14 -1.82
CA ILE A 320 -14.03 6.51 -2.91
C ILE A 320 -14.52 5.94 -4.25
N LYS A 321 -14.94 4.68 -4.31
CA LYS A 321 -15.49 4.08 -5.54
C LYS A 321 -16.73 4.83 -6.01
N ILE A 322 -17.65 5.15 -5.09
CA ILE A 322 -18.87 5.93 -5.38
C ILE A 322 -18.52 7.33 -5.88
N ALA A 323 -17.60 8.03 -5.23
CA ALA A 323 -17.16 9.36 -5.65
C ALA A 323 -16.57 9.34 -7.06
N ASN A 324 -15.73 8.35 -7.38
CA ASN A 324 -15.17 8.21 -8.72
C ASN A 324 -16.20 7.89 -9.79
N ARG A 325 -17.19 7.05 -9.47
CA ARG A 325 -18.32 6.78 -10.37
C ARG A 325 -19.13 8.05 -10.64
N LYS A 326 -19.45 8.83 -9.60
CA LYS A 326 -20.14 10.12 -9.72
C LYS A 326 -19.34 11.11 -10.58
N MET A 327 -18.01 11.13 -10.48
CA MET A 327 -17.16 11.97 -11.34
C MET A 327 -17.28 11.61 -12.83
N VAL A 328 -17.40 10.33 -13.17
CA VAL A 328 -17.64 9.88 -14.56
C VAL A 328 -19.06 10.24 -15.01
N GLU A 329 -20.06 10.07 -14.15
CA GLU A 329 -21.44 10.47 -14.43
C GLU A 329 -21.56 11.98 -14.70
N ILE A 330 -20.84 12.82 -13.93
CA ILE A 330 -20.76 14.27 -14.15
C ILE A 330 -20.23 14.60 -15.56
N ILE A 331 -19.22 13.88 -16.06
CA ILE A 331 -18.71 14.10 -17.42
C ILE A 331 -19.77 13.78 -18.46
N LYS A 332 -20.49 12.66 -18.30
CA LYS A 332 -21.57 12.28 -19.21
C LYS A 332 -22.65 13.36 -19.30
N HIS A 333 -23.12 13.85 -18.14
CA HIS A 333 -24.11 14.93 -18.10
C HIS A 333 -23.56 16.26 -18.65
N SER A 334 -22.26 16.52 -18.46
CA SER A 334 -21.61 17.70 -19.04
C SER A 334 -21.50 17.61 -20.57
N SER A 335 -21.31 16.41 -21.13
CA SER A 335 -21.32 16.16 -22.58
C SER A 335 -22.69 16.48 -23.19
N GLU A 336 -23.77 16.02 -22.56
CA GLU A 336 -25.14 16.32 -22.97
C GLU A 336 -25.44 17.82 -22.91
N LEU A 337 -25.01 18.49 -21.83
CA LEU A 337 -25.20 19.92 -21.65
C LEU A 337 -24.38 20.76 -22.64
N ASN A 338 -23.13 20.39 -22.91
CA ASN A 338 -22.24 21.11 -23.83
C ASN A 338 -22.85 21.24 -25.22
N ARG A 339 -23.44 20.16 -25.76
CA ARG A 339 -24.09 20.17 -27.07
C ARG A 339 -25.18 21.24 -27.19
N ASN A 340 -25.91 21.50 -26.11
CA ASN A 340 -26.94 22.52 -26.10
C ASN A 340 -26.36 23.92 -25.86
N ILE A 341 -25.38 24.07 -24.96
CA ILE A 341 -24.71 25.35 -24.72
C ILE A 341 -24.05 25.87 -26.02
N SER A 342 -23.28 25.03 -26.73
CA SER A 342 -22.63 25.40 -27.99
C SER A 342 -23.64 25.82 -29.06
N LYS A 343 -24.79 25.13 -29.17
CA LYS A 343 -25.87 25.53 -30.07
C LYS A 343 -26.51 26.88 -29.69
N VAL A 344 -26.70 27.12 -28.39
CA VAL A 344 -27.40 28.30 -27.88
C VAL A 344 -26.53 29.55 -27.94
N LEU A 345 -25.21 29.43 -27.79
CA LEU A 345 -24.29 30.57 -27.95
C LEU A 345 -24.43 31.23 -29.33
N ASN A 346 -24.63 30.42 -30.37
CA ASN A 346 -24.82 30.88 -31.75
C ASN A 346 -26.30 31.14 -32.14
N SER A 347 -27.24 31.10 -31.18
CA SER A 347 -28.67 31.30 -31.44
C SER A 347 -29.11 32.76 -31.27
N ASP A 348 -30.05 33.23 -32.08
CA ASP A 348 -30.67 34.54 -31.91
C ASP A 348 -31.72 34.60 -30.78
N ASN A 349 -32.03 33.46 -30.13
CA ASN A 349 -33.02 33.40 -29.07
C ASN A 349 -32.44 33.80 -27.71
N GLU A 350 -32.66 35.06 -27.31
CA GLU A 350 -32.17 35.61 -26.04
C GLU A 350 -32.74 34.92 -24.80
N TYR A 351 -34.00 34.50 -24.81
CA TYR A 351 -34.62 33.79 -23.68
C TYR A 351 -33.95 32.44 -23.43
N LEU A 352 -33.64 31.72 -24.51
CA LEU A 352 -32.93 30.44 -24.43
C LEU A 352 -31.50 30.63 -23.92
N LYS A 353 -30.80 31.69 -24.36
CA LYS A 353 -29.48 32.06 -23.83
C LYS A 353 -29.54 32.31 -22.33
N GLN A 354 -30.52 33.08 -21.86
CA GLN A 354 -30.68 33.39 -20.43
C GLN A 354 -30.88 32.13 -19.56
N GLU A 355 -31.67 31.16 -20.03
CA GLU A 355 -31.88 29.89 -19.31
C GLU A 355 -30.59 29.05 -19.21
N TYR A 356 -29.86 28.88 -20.32
CA TYR A 356 -28.58 28.15 -20.30
C TYR A 356 -27.51 28.85 -19.47
N ASP A 357 -27.47 30.17 -19.50
CA ASP A 357 -26.62 30.95 -18.60
C ASP A 357 -27.02 30.77 -17.14
N GLY A 358 -28.31 30.60 -16.84
CA GLY A 358 -28.79 30.20 -15.52
C GLY A 358 -28.18 28.88 -15.05
N TYR A 359 -28.14 27.86 -15.91
CA TYR A 359 -27.49 26.57 -15.61
C TYR A 359 -25.98 26.73 -15.42
N ARG A 360 -25.30 27.44 -16.34
CA ARG A 360 -23.85 27.71 -16.25
C ARG A 360 -23.51 28.39 -14.92
N LYS A 361 -24.26 29.42 -14.52
CA LYS A 361 -24.08 30.13 -13.22
C LYS A 361 -24.14 29.17 -12.02
N LYS A 362 -25.16 28.31 -11.97
CA LYS A 362 -25.33 27.34 -10.87
C LYS A 362 -24.15 26.37 -10.81
N ILE A 363 -23.72 25.82 -11.95
CA ILE A 363 -22.62 24.85 -11.99
C ILE A 363 -21.29 25.50 -11.63
N ILE A 364 -20.98 26.70 -12.15
CA ILE A 364 -19.77 27.46 -11.79
C ILE A 364 -19.74 27.74 -10.29
N LYS A 365 -20.88 28.11 -9.69
CA LYS A 365 -20.97 28.34 -8.24
C LYS A 365 -20.54 27.09 -7.47
N VAL A 366 -21.06 25.92 -7.84
CA VAL A 366 -20.69 24.64 -7.22
C VAL A 366 -19.20 24.32 -7.44
N LEU A 367 -18.69 24.46 -8.67
CA LEU A 367 -17.28 24.20 -8.98
C LEU A 367 -16.34 25.14 -8.21
N ARG A 368 -16.70 26.41 -8.07
CA ARG A 368 -15.95 27.39 -7.28
C ARG A 368 -15.98 27.04 -5.79
N VAL A 369 -17.14 26.66 -5.25
CA VAL A 369 -17.24 26.20 -3.85
C VAL A 369 -16.35 24.99 -3.61
N ILE A 370 -16.37 23.98 -4.50
CA ILE A 370 -15.49 22.82 -4.38
C ILE A 370 -14.00 23.22 -4.47
N TYR A 371 -13.67 24.16 -5.35
CA TYR A 371 -12.31 24.69 -5.46
C TYR A 371 -11.86 25.35 -4.16
N LEU A 372 -12.64 26.29 -3.62
CA LEU A 372 -12.34 27.04 -2.39
C LEU A 372 -12.27 26.11 -1.18
N PHE A 373 -13.21 25.17 -1.05
CA PHE A 373 -13.19 24.14 -0.01
C PHE A 373 -11.88 23.35 0.01
N ARG A 374 -11.26 23.14 -1.16
CA ARG A 374 -10.02 22.38 -1.29
C ARG A 374 -8.77 23.22 -1.02
N THR A 375 -8.80 24.53 -1.24
CA THR A 375 -7.59 25.38 -1.25
C THR A 375 -7.51 26.37 -0.10
N GLU A 376 -8.62 26.74 0.53
CA GLU A 376 -8.59 27.68 1.65
C GLU A 376 -8.43 26.97 3.00
N ASN A 377 -7.75 27.65 3.93
CA ASN A 377 -7.45 27.11 5.27
C ASN A 377 -8.71 26.88 6.12
N ASP A 378 -9.80 27.60 5.85
CA ASP A 378 -11.10 27.43 6.51
C ASP A 378 -12.12 26.74 5.59
N ALA A 379 -11.83 25.50 5.23
CA ALA A 379 -12.70 24.69 4.37
C ALA A 379 -14.13 24.55 4.94
N LYS A 380 -14.31 24.60 6.26
CA LYS A 380 -15.63 24.43 6.90
C LYS A 380 -16.61 25.53 6.51
N LYS A 381 -16.13 26.76 6.31
CA LYS A 381 -16.93 27.90 5.84
C LYS A 381 -17.69 27.63 4.53
N TYR A 382 -17.17 26.75 3.67
CA TYR A 382 -17.72 26.47 2.35
C TYR A 382 -18.41 25.10 2.24
N GLY A 383 -18.31 24.25 3.26
CA GLY A 383 -18.92 22.92 3.30
C GLY A 383 -20.30 22.86 3.96
N SER A 384 -20.81 24.00 4.46
CA SER A 384 -22.08 24.11 5.18
C SER A 384 -23.04 24.99 4.37
N ASN A 385 -23.74 24.42 3.39
CA ASN A 385 -24.95 24.97 2.81
C ASN A 385 -25.81 23.84 2.26
#